data_AF-A0A7H8QW10-F1
#
_entry.id   AF-A0A7H8QW10-F1
#
_cell.length_a   1.000
_cell.length_b   1.000
_cell.length_c   1.000
_cell.angle_alpha   90.00
_cell.angle_beta   90.00
_cell.angle_gamma   90.00
#
_symmetry.space_group_name_H-M   'P 1'
#
loop_
_entity.id
_entity.type
_entity.pdbx_description
1 polymer ?
#
loop_
_entity_poly.entity_id
_entity_poly.type
_entity_poly.pdbx_seq_one_letter_code
_entity_poly.pdbx_strand_id
1 'polypeptide(L)'
;MADILTQLQTCLDQLATQFYATLCYLTTYHDHLPASSPPQSAGLTDTMPSLAKIPRNQPTAAPMPAGAAAKQTTAEQQQGQGSPSLGAGESSTLPPGAGSTAVLMPGQGDPDQPPLPDPPALFAYRQKELARDLIIKEQQIEYLISRLPGIGSSEAEQEARIRELEGELRHVHVERERKAQELKKLGKKLEAVLGTVERGIFADRKSEE
;
A
#
# COMPACT_ATOMS: atom_id res chain seq x y z
N MET A 1 -18.86 12.18 -13.39
CA MET A 1 -19.73 11.00 -13.09
C MET A 1 -18.98 9.80 -13.64
N ALA A 2 -18.30 9.04 -12.78
CA ALA A 2 -17.65 7.82 -13.21
C ALA A 2 -18.72 6.77 -13.54
N ASP A 3 -18.54 6.04 -14.64
CA ASP A 3 -19.40 4.93 -15.02
C ASP A 3 -19.35 3.85 -13.91
N ILE A 4 -20.50 3.27 -13.58
CA ILE A 4 -20.64 2.26 -12.51
C ILE A 4 -19.78 1.04 -12.83
N LEU A 5 -19.66 0.69 -14.11
CA LEU A 5 -18.78 -0.39 -14.56
C LEU A 5 -17.30 -0.08 -14.32
N THR A 6 -16.86 1.14 -14.63
CA THR A 6 -15.48 1.58 -14.34
C THR A 6 -15.20 1.65 -12.84
N GLN A 7 -16.20 2.04 -12.05
CA GLN A 7 -16.10 2.02 -10.58
C GLN A 7 -15.94 0.59 -10.05
N LEU A 8 -16.72 -0.36 -10.56
CA LEU A 8 -16.63 -1.77 -10.18
C LEU A 8 -15.25 -2.35 -10.51
N GLN A 9 -14.71 -2.01 -11.69
CA GLN A 9 -13.35 -2.40 -12.06
C GLN A 9 -12.31 -1.84 -11.07
N THR A 10 -12.41 -0.56 -10.73
CA THR A 10 -11.53 0.07 -9.74
C THR A 10 -11.64 -0.59 -8.36
N CYS A 11 -12.85 -0.96 -7.94
CA CYS A 11 -13.07 -1.67 -6.67
C CYS A 11 -12.46 -3.07 -6.67
N LEU A 12 -12.54 -3.80 -7.78
CA LEU A 12 -11.93 -5.13 -7.91
C LEU A 12 -10.40 -5.04 -7.86
N ASP A 13 -9.80 -4.08 -8.58
CA ASP A 13 -8.35 -3.85 -8.55
C ASP A 13 -7.84 -3.48 -7.14
N GLN A 14 -8.60 -2.64 -6.42
CA GLN A 14 -8.31 -2.31 -5.03
C GLN A 14 -8.40 -3.55 -4.13
N LEU A 15 -9.41 -4.39 -4.31
CA LEU A 15 -9.62 -5.61 -3.53
C LEU A 15 -8.46 -6.60 -3.77
N ALA A 16 -8.04 -6.80 -5.01
CA ALA A 16 -6.88 -7.63 -5.34
C ALA A 16 -5.58 -7.11 -4.69
N THR A 17 -5.37 -5.79 -4.71
CA THR A 17 -4.23 -5.14 -4.05
C THR A 17 -4.27 -5.36 -2.54
N GLN A 18 -5.45 -5.26 -1.93
CA GLN A 18 -5.65 -5.52 -0.50
C GLN A 18 -5.44 -6.99 -0.16
N PHE A 19 -5.88 -7.95 -0.98
CA PHE A 19 -5.56 -9.37 -0.76
C PHE A 19 -4.06 -9.63 -0.78
N TYR A 20 -3.34 -9.07 -1.74
CA TYR A 20 -1.88 -9.22 -1.76
C TYR A 20 -1.23 -8.59 -0.52
N ALA A 21 -1.61 -7.36 -0.17
CA ALA A 21 -1.07 -6.66 1.00
C ALA A 21 -1.36 -7.39 2.31
N THR A 22 -2.56 -7.97 2.46
CA THR A 22 -2.94 -8.74 3.65
C THR A 22 -2.14 -10.04 3.75
N LEU A 23 -1.97 -10.79 2.66
CA LEU A 23 -1.13 -11.99 2.66
C LEU A 23 0.34 -11.66 2.95
N CYS A 24 0.86 -10.57 2.39
CA CYS A 24 2.20 -10.09 2.72
C CYS A 24 2.31 -9.72 4.21
N TYR A 25 1.36 -8.96 4.76
CA TYR A 25 1.36 -8.60 6.17
C TYR A 25 1.34 -9.83 7.08
N LEU A 26 0.47 -10.80 6.80
CA LEU A 26 0.39 -12.06 7.56
C LEU A 26 1.70 -12.87 7.45
N THR A 27 2.32 -12.90 6.29
CA THR A 27 3.56 -13.67 6.07
C THR A 27 4.77 -13.00 6.72
N THR A 28 4.83 -11.67 6.75
CA THR A 28 6.03 -10.96 7.23
C THR A 28 5.99 -10.64 8.73
N TYR A 29 4.80 -10.47 9.32
CA TYR A 29 4.65 -10.02 10.72
C TYR A 29 4.07 -11.08 11.67
N HIS A 30 3.91 -12.34 11.23
CA HIS A 30 3.45 -13.41 12.11
C HIS A 30 4.49 -13.74 13.19
N ASP A 31 4.00 -14.01 14.40
CA ASP A 31 4.84 -14.44 15.51
C ASP A 31 5.25 -15.90 15.31
N HIS A 32 6.55 -16.19 15.40
CA HIS A 32 7.04 -17.57 15.36
C HIS A 32 6.73 -18.22 16.69
N LEU A 33 5.55 -18.86 16.78
CA LEU A 33 5.21 -19.66 17.95
C LEU A 33 6.38 -20.61 18.23
N PRO A 34 6.96 -20.61 19.44
CA PRO A 34 8.03 -21.53 19.76
C PRO A 34 7.46 -22.92 19.55
N ALA A 35 8.10 -23.69 18.64
CA ALA A 35 7.80 -25.10 18.50
C ALA A 35 7.79 -25.67 19.91
N SER A 36 6.67 -26.26 20.33
CA SER A 36 6.60 -26.97 21.60
C SER A 36 7.87 -27.79 21.69
N SER A 37 8.70 -27.56 22.71
CA SER A 37 9.89 -28.40 22.90
C SER A 37 9.39 -29.83 22.76
N PRO A 38 9.99 -30.67 21.88
CA PRO A 38 9.57 -32.05 21.76
C PRO A 38 9.47 -32.59 23.19
N PRO A 39 8.39 -33.31 23.55
CA PRO A 39 8.17 -33.74 24.91
C PRO A 39 9.50 -34.31 25.40
N GLN A 40 10.12 -33.68 26.41
CA GLN A 40 11.34 -34.22 26.99
C GLN A 40 10.96 -35.64 27.33
N SER A 41 11.56 -36.57 26.57
CA SER A 41 11.23 -37.98 26.57
C SER A 41 11.05 -38.40 28.02
N ALA A 42 9.81 -38.65 28.40
CA ALA A 42 9.50 -39.25 29.68
C ALA A 42 10.11 -40.65 29.65
N GLY A 43 11.36 -40.77 30.10
CA GLY A 43 12.06 -42.05 30.30
C GLY A 43 13.00 -42.52 29.20
N LEU A 44 13.85 -41.66 28.61
CA LEU A 44 15.11 -42.16 28.05
C LEU A 44 16.27 -41.54 28.82
N THR A 45 16.84 -42.34 29.71
CA THR A 45 18.06 -42.04 30.45
C THR A 45 19.15 -41.61 29.47
N ASP A 46 19.76 -40.47 29.77
CA ASP A 46 20.99 -39.98 29.16
C ASP A 46 22.07 -41.07 29.18
N THR A 47 22.27 -41.72 28.02
CA THR A 47 23.43 -42.58 27.75
C THR A 47 24.26 -41.99 26.61
N MET A 48 24.50 -40.67 26.63
CA MET A 48 25.60 -40.10 25.86
C MET A 48 26.90 -40.38 26.63
N PRO A 49 27.83 -41.21 26.12
CA PRO A 49 29.13 -41.35 26.77
C PRO A 49 29.87 -40.02 26.66
N SER A 50 30.25 -39.43 27.80
CA SER A 50 31.11 -38.25 27.85
C SER A 50 32.34 -38.49 26.97
N LEU A 51 32.46 -37.70 25.90
CA LEU A 51 33.58 -37.71 24.97
C LEU A 51 34.88 -37.55 25.78
N ALA A 52 35.60 -38.65 25.98
CA ALA A 52 36.89 -38.64 26.66
C ALA A 52 37.80 -37.66 25.92
N LYS A 53 38.40 -36.71 26.65
CA LYS A 53 39.38 -35.77 26.09
C LYS A 53 40.49 -36.58 25.41
N ILE A 54 40.48 -36.59 24.09
CA ILE A 54 41.56 -37.15 23.27
C ILE A 54 42.80 -36.29 23.55
N PRO A 55 43.92 -36.86 24.02
CA PRO A 55 45.15 -36.11 24.19
C PRO A 55 45.59 -35.60 22.82
N ARG A 56 45.70 -34.28 22.68
CA ARG A 56 46.23 -33.63 21.48
C ARG A 56 47.65 -34.14 21.25
N ASN A 57 47.81 -34.98 20.24
CA ASN A 57 49.10 -35.55 19.89
C ASN A 57 50.05 -34.43 19.45
N GLN A 58 51.13 -34.23 20.19
CA GLN A 58 52.25 -33.39 19.76
C GLN A 58 52.86 -33.99 18.51
N PRO A 59 53.14 -33.23 17.44
CA PRO A 59 54.01 -33.71 16.39
C PRO A 59 55.46 -33.53 16.85
N THR A 60 56.06 -34.57 17.44
CA THR A 60 57.52 -34.61 17.60
C THR A 60 58.12 -35.62 16.63
N ALA A 61 58.83 -35.02 15.67
CA ALA A 61 60.04 -35.49 15.01
C ALA A 61 59.95 -36.58 13.94
N ALA A 62 60.24 -36.16 12.70
CA ALA A 62 61.19 -36.88 11.87
C ALA A 62 62.49 -36.05 11.72
N PRO A 63 63.67 -36.68 11.61
CA PRO A 63 64.92 -36.13 12.12
C PRO A 63 66.03 -35.93 11.06
N MET A 64 67.07 -35.19 11.49
CA MET A 64 68.49 -35.20 11.05
C MET A 64 68.91 -34.25 9.90
N PRO A 65 70.23 -33.96 9.75
CA PRO A 65 71.14 -33.28 10.71
C PRO A 65 72.02 -32.22 9.97
N ALA A 66 72.62 -31.22 10.60
CA ALA A 66 73.96 -31.19 11.18
C ALA A 66 74.20 -29.70 11.52
N GLY A 67 74.64 -29.26 12.70
CA GLY A 67 75.71 -29.79 13.52
C GLY A 67 76.85 -28.77 13.53
N ALA A 68 76.72 -27.70 14.34
CA ALA A 68 77.78 -27.15 15.22
C ALA A 68 77.57 -25.66 15.58
N ALA A 69 77.82 -25.39 16.86
CA ALA A 69 78.42 -24.17 17.43
C ALA A 69 77.53 -22.96 17.79
N ALA A 70 77.20 -22.92 19.10
CA ALA A 70 77.69 -21.93 20.07
C ALA A 70 77.23 -20.45 20.06
N LYS A 71 76.78 -20.04 21.27
CA LYS A 71 77.04 -18.77 21.99
C LYS A 71 76.32 -17.46 21.60
N GLN A 72 75.57 -16.94 22.59
CA GLN A 72 75.75 -15.64 23.25
C GLN A 72 75.67 -14.31 22.42
N THR A 73 74.69 -13.47 22.80
CA THR A 73 74.75 -11.98 22.97
C THR A 73 74.81 -10.98 21.78
N THR A 74 73.80 -10.07 21.77
CA THR A 74 73.81 -8.59 21.52
C THR A 74 73.66 -7.97 20.09
N ALA A 75 72.87 -6.87 20.07
CA ALA A 75 72.90 -5.64 19.23
C ALA A 75 72.33 -5.67 17.79
N GLU A 76 71.19 -4.98 17.52
CA GLU A 76 71.04 -3.64 16.84
C GLU A 76 70.98 -3.76 15.30
N GLN A 77 70.11 -3.12 14.50
CA GLN A 77 69.76 -1.69 14.32
C GLN A 77 68.53 -1.61 13.36
N GLN A 78 67.48 -0.78 13.58
CA GLN A 78 67.25 0.58 12.99
C GLN A 78 66.59 0.52 11.58
N GLN A 79 65.59 1.30 11.12
CA GLN A 79 65.11 2.68 11.36
C GLN A 79 63.70 2.83 10.71
N GLY A 80 62.70 3.46 11.37
CA GLY A 80 62.16 4.81 11.02
C GLY A 80 60.88 4.72 10.16
N GLN A 81 59.80 5.50 10.25
CA GLN A 81 59.30 6.72 10.95
C GLN A 81 57.75 6.70 10.74
N GLY A 82 56.83 7.30 11.50
CA GLY A 82 56.81 8.15 12.68
C GLY A 82 55.33 8.45 13.01
N SER A 83 55.00 8.46 14.30
CA SER A 83 53.70 8.89 14.89
C SER A 83 53.71 10.43 15.13
N PRO A 84 52.69 11.13 15.71
CA PRO A 84 52.10 10.80 17.02
C PRO A 84 50.59 11.09 17.23
N SER A 85 50.01 10.33 18.15
CA SER A 85 48.88 10.70 19.00
C SER A 85 49.37 11.61 20.14
N LEU A 86 48.51 12.38 20.82
CA LEU A 86 48.52 12.49 22.29
C LEU A 86 47.38 13.36 22.87
N GLY A 87 46.85 12.87 23.99
CA GLY A 87 46.19 13.60 25.07
C GLY A 87 44.69 13.29 25.19
N ALA A 88 44.07 13.11 26.36
CA ALA A 88 44.46 13.02 27.77
C ALA A 88 43.17 12.69 28.56
N GLY A 89 43.28 12.19 29.79
CA GLY A 89 42.20 12.20 30.81
C GLY A 89 41.21 11.03 30.72
N GLU A 90 41.27 10.06 31.64
CA GLU A 90 40.68 10.07 33.00
C GLU A 90 39.32 9.35 33.07
N SER A 91 39.32 8.27 33.87
CA SER A 91 38.23 7.75 34.71
C SER A 91 36.81 7.62 34.14
N SER A 92 36.31 6.39 34.06
CA SER A 92 34.98 6.07 34.60
C SER A 92 34.83 4.58 34.94
N THR A 93 34.44 4.35 36.19
CA THR A 93 34.10 3.11 36.86
C THR A 93 32.58 2.84 36.82
N LEU A 94 32.18 1.62 36.43
CA LEU A 94 30.93 0.88 36.78
C LEU A 94 29.57 1.41 36.20
N PRO A 95 28.44 0.65 36.29
CA PRO A 95 28.06 -0.59 35.59
C PRO A 95 26.71 -0.40 34.81
N PRO A 96 26.12 -1.45 34.16
CA PRO A 96 24.99 -1.29 33.24
C PRO A 96 23.63 -1.41 33.96
N GLY A 97 22.64 -0.63 33.52
CA GLY A 97 21.24 -0.88 33.86
C GLY A 97 20.38 0.37 34.01
N ALA A 98 19.64 0.71 32.96
CA ALA A 98 18.28 1.25 33.03
C ALA A 98 17.75 1.42 31.59
N GLY A 99 16.57 0.85 31.33
CA GLY A 99 15.99 0.75 30.01
C GLY A 99 15.76 2.10 29.33
N SER A 100 16.23 2.21 28.10
CA SER A 100 15.67 3.13 27.13
C SER A 100 14.44 2.47 26.51
N THR A 101 13.26 2.78 27.04
CA THR A 101 12.02 2.69 26.26
C THR A 101 12.12 3.72 25.14
N ALA A 102 12.77 3.33 24.04
CA ALA A 102 12.70 4.05 22.80
C ALA A 102 11.31 3.81 22.22
N VAL A 103 10.42 4.80 22.41
CA VAL A 103 9.22 4.95 21.59
C VAL A 103 9.72 5.18 20.16
N LEU A 104 9.77 4.12 19.35
CA LEU A 104 10.15 4.20 17.95
C LEU A 104 8.89 4.16 17.08
N MET A 105 8.73 5.26 16.35
CA MET A 105 7.81 5.42 15.23
C MET A 105 7.89 4.23 14.26
N PRO A 106 6.77 3.86 13.59
CA PRO A 106 6.83 2.84 12.55
C PRO A 106 7.50 3.45 11.31
N GLY A 107 8.70 2.98 10.95
CA GLY A 107 9.26 3.27 9.61
C GLY A 107 10.77 3.44 9.45
N GLN A 108 11.61 3.27 10.48
CA GLN A 108 13.06 3.44 10.30
C GLN A 108 13.82 2.15 10.67
N GLY A 109 13.96 1.25 9.69
CA GLY A 109 14.89 0.10 9.72
C GLY A 109 15.64 0.01 8.39
N ASP A 110 16.84 -0.56 8.39
CA ASP A 110 17.64 -0.79 7.18
C ASP A 110 16.81 -1.54 6.11
N PRO A 111 16.87 -1.14 4.81
CA PRO A 111 16.02 -1.69 3.75
C PRO A 111 16.27 -3.18 3.44
N ASP A 112 17.38 -3.75 3.92
CA ASP A 112 17.78 -5.15 3.69
C ASP A 112 17.42 -6.11 4.83
N GLN A 113 16.84 -5.63 5.93
CA GLN A 113 16.51 -6.48 7.09
C GLN A 113 15.00 -6.76 7.15
N PRO A 114 14.56 -8.03 7.30
CA PRO A 114 13.14 -8.33 7.45
C PRO A 114 12.56 -7.57 8.65
N PRO A 115 11.33 -7.02 8.50
CA PRO A 115 10.74 -6.24 9.56
C PRO A 115 10.49 -7.11 10.79
N LEU A 116 10.56 -6.48 11.96
CA LEU A 116 10.32 -7.19 13.23
C LEU A 116 8.88 -7.72 13.28
N PRO A 117 8.65 -8.93 13.81
CA PRO A 117 7.31 -9.45 14.06
C PRO A 117 6.49 -8.52 14.96
N ASP A 118 5.20 -8.40 14.67
CA ASP A 118 4.29 -7.61 15.52
C ASP A 118 3.93 -8.39 16.79
N PRO A 119 3.71 -7.71 17.94
CA PRO A 119 3.22 -8.38 19.15
C PRO A 119 1.88 -9.11 18.90
N PRO A 120 1.62 -10.26 19.52
CA PRO A 120 0.48 -11.13 19.17
C PRO A 120 -0.89 -10.46 19.34
N ALA A 121 -1.04 -9.59 20.34
CA ALA A 121 -2.28 -8.82 20.52
C ALA A 121 -2.50 -7.79 19.40
N LEU A 122 -1.43 -7.13 18.95
CA LEU A 122 -1.48 -6.15 17.86
C LEU A 122 -1.71 -6.84 16.51
N PHE A 123 -1.01 -7.96 16.27
CA PHE A 123 -1.19 -8.78 15.08
C PHE A 123 -2.63 -9.28 14.94
N ALA A 124 -3.21 -9.84 16.01
CA ALA A 124 -4.61 -10.29 16.01
C ALA A 124 -5.61 -9.13 15.82
N TYR A 125 -5.31 -7.95 16.36
CA TYR A 125 -6.11 -6.75 16.12
C TYR A 125 -6.07 -6.34 14.64
N ARG A 126 -4.87 -6.22 14.06
CA ARG A 126 -4.71 -5.85 12.65
C ARG A 126 -5.29 -6.90 11.71
N GLN A 127 -5.14 -8.18 11.99
CA GLN A 127 -5.77 -9.26 11.23
C GLN A 127 -7.30 -9.07 11.15
N LYS A 128 -7.94 -8.70 12.27
CA LYS A 128 -9.38 -8.43 12.29
C LYS A 128 -9.76 -7.15 11.54
N GLU A 129 -8.96 -6.09 11.62
CA GLU A 129 -9.19 -4.87 10.85
C GLU A 129 -9.08 -5.13 9.35
N LEU A 130 -8.04 -5.84 8.91
CA LEU A 130 -7.84 -6.22 7.52
C LEU A 130 -9.00 -7.08 7.01
N ALA A 131 -9.45 -8.08 7.79
CA ALA A 131 -10.61 -8.89 7.45
C ALA A 131 -11.90 -8.04 7.35
N ARG A 132 -12.09 -7.08 8.25
CA ARG A 132 -13.24 -6.18 8.22
C ARG A 132 -13.25 -5.31 6.98
N ASP A 133 -12.10 -4.76 6.59
CA ASP A 133 -11.98 -3.93 5.39
C ASP A 133 -12.32 -4.72 4.12
N LEU A 134 -11.81 -5.95 4.00
CA LEU A 134 -12.15 -6.86 2.90
C LEU A 134 -13.66 -7.14 2.81
N ILE A 135 -14.32 -7.42 3.94
CA ILE A 135 -15.77 -7.66 3.97
C ILE A 135 -16.55 -6.42 3.54
N ILE A 136 -16.15 -5.24 4.03
CA ILE A 136 -16.80 -3.98 3.64
C ILE A 136 -16.63 -3.73 2.14
N LYS A 137 -15.45 -4.03 1.58
CA LYS A 137 -15.17 -3.91 0.14
C LYS A 137 -15.99 -4.88 -0.69
N GLU A 138 -16.16 -6.11 -0.24
CA GLU A 138 -17.04 -7.09 -0.87
C GLU A 138 -18.50 -6.59 -0.90
N GLN A 139 -19.00 -6.08 0.23
CA GLN A 139 -20.35 -5.51 0.29
C GLN A 139 -20.51 -4.29 -0.62
N GLN A 140 -19.48 -3.45 -0.74
CA GLN A 140 -19.48 -2.33 -1.70
C GLN A 140 -19.57 -2.84 -3.14
N ILE A 141 -18.86 -3.91 -3.49
CA ILE A 141 -18.93 -4.52 -4.82
C ILE A 141 -20.32 -5.11 -5.07
N GLU A 142 -20.89 -5.84 -4.12
CA GLU A 142 -22.25 -6.40 -4.24
C GLU A 142 -23.31 -5.31 -4.43
N TYR A 143 -23.19 -4.20 -3.70
CA TYR A 143 -24.04 -3.04 -3.86
C TYR A 143 -23.90 -2.40 -5.25
N LEU A 144 -22.66 -2.27 -5.76
CA LEU A 144 -22.43 -1.74 -7.10
C LEU A 144 -23.01 -2.64 -8.18
N ILE A 145 -22.85 -3.97 -8.06
CA ILE A 145 -23.46 -4.96 -8.96
C ILE A 145 -24.98 -4.79 -8.97
N SER A 146 -25.58 -4.69 -7.78
CA SER A 146 -27.04 -4.52 -7.62
C SER A 146 -27.56 -3.22 -8.24
N ARG A 147 -26.69 -2.22 -8.42
CA ARG A 147 -27.02 -0.93 -9.03
C ARG A 147 -26.68 -0.82 -10.51
N LEU A 148 -26.18 -1.89 -11.13
CA LEU A 148 -25.86 -1.87 -12.55
C LEU A 148 -27.14 -1.65 -13.38
N PRO A 149 -27.20 -0.59 -14.22
CA PRO A 149 -28.35 -0.36 -15.06
C PRO A 149 -28.47 -1.48 -16.10
N GLY A 150 -29.68 -2.00 -16.29
CA GLY A 150 -29.92 -3.10 -17.22
C GLY A 150 -29.54 -4.48 -16.69
N ILE A 151 -29.14 -4.61 -15.42
CA ILE A 151 -28.99 -5.93 -14.79
C ILE A 151 -30.36 -6.63 -14.73
N GLY A 152 -30.44 -7.86 -15.22
CA GLY A 152 -31.66 -8.66 -15.22
C GLY A 152 -32.63 -8.41 -16.40
N SER A 153 -32.36 -7.45 -17.29
CA SER A 153 -33.10 -7.32 -18.55
C SER A 153 -32.40 -8.06 -19.69
N SER A 154 -33.15 -8.70 -20.57
CA SER A 154 -32.57 -9.32 -21.77
C SER A 154 -32.18 -8.27 -22.82
N GLU A 155 -31.22 -8.61 -23.68
CA GLU A 155 -30.81 -7.76 -24.81
C GLU A 155 -32.00 -7.39 -25.72
N ALA A 156 -32.89 -8.36 -25.97
CA ALA A 156 -34.09 -8.14 -26.78
C ALA A 156 -35.05 -7.12 -26.15
N GLU A 157 -35.25 -7.16 -24.82
CA GLU A 157 -36.06 -6.17 -24.10
C GLU A 157 -35.41 -4.79 -24.10
N GLN A 158 -34.08 -4.74 -23.95
CA GLN A 158 -33.32 -3.50 -24.03
C GLN A 158 -33.44 -2.88 -25.43
N GLU A 159 -33.27 -3.68 -26.48
CA GLU A 159 -33.39 -3.22 -27.87
C GLU A 159 -34.82 -2.75 -28.18
N ALA A 160 -35.83 -3.48 -27.74
CA ALA A 160 -37.23 -3.08 -27.90
C ALA A 160 -37.50 -1.73 -27.22
N ARG A 161 -37.02 -1.54 -25.99
CA ARG A 161 -37.11 -0.26 -25.27
C ARG A 161 -36.37 0.86 -25.98
N ILE A 162 -35.19 0.60 -26.57
CA ILE A 162 -34.45 1.59 -27.35
C ILE A 162 -35.27 2.03 -28.56
N ARG A 163 -35.84 1.08 -29.32
CA ARG A 163 -36.67 1.40 -30.51
C ARG A 163 -37.93 2.19 -30.14
N GLU A 164 -38.57 1.88 -29.01
CA GLU A 164 -39.70 2.64 -28.47
C GLU A 164 -39.30 4.08 -28.14
N LEU A 165 -38.24 4.25 -27.35
CA LEU A 165 -37.71 5.57 -26.97
C LEU A 165 -37.29 6.39 -28.20
N GLU A 166 -36.70 5.79 -29.22
CA GLU A 166 -36.40 6.46 -30.50
C GLU A 166 -37.66 6.94 -31.23
N GLY A 167 -38.76 6.19 -31.13
CA GLY A 167 -40.06 6.59 -31.66
C GLY A 167 -40.61 7.79 -30.91
N GLU A 168 -40.63 7.74 -29.58
CA GLU A 168 -41.06 8.84 -28.73
C GLU A 168 -40.22 10.11 -28.94
N LEU A 169 -38.89 9.96 -29.00
CA LEU A 169 -37.98 11.08 -29.21
C LEU A 169 -38.28 11.78 -30.54
N ARG A 170 -38.49 11.01 -31.61
CA ARG A 170 -38.88 11.55 -32.92
C ARG A 170 -40.19 12.34 -32.85
N HIS A 171 -41.19 11.82 -32.15
CA HIS A 171 -42.46 12.51 -31.98
C HIS A 171 -42.29 13.83 -31.22
N VAL A 172 -41.59 13.81 -30.08
CA VAL A 172 -41.31 15.01 -29.27
C VAL A 172 -40.50 16.04 -30.06
N HIS A 173 -39.56 15.61 -30.91
CA HIS A 173 -38.82 16.50 -31.79
C HIS A 173 -39.74 17.22 -32.79
N VAL A 174 -40.65 16.52 -33.45
CA VAL A 174 -41.62 17.12 -34.39
C VAL A 174 -42.54 18.11 -33.67
N GLU A 175 -43.03 17.77 -32.47
CA GLU A 175 -43.84 18.69 -31.67
C GLU A 175 -43.06 19.94 -31.27
N ARG A 176 -41.80 19.78 -30.86
CA ARG A 176 -40.92 20.90 -30.51
C ARG A 176 -40.72 21.83 -31.70
N GLU A 177 -40.49 21.27 -32.89
CA GLU A 177 -40.34 22.05 -34.12
C GLU A 177 -41.62 22.83 -34.46
N ARG A 178 -42.79 22.18 -34.36
CA ARG A 178 -44.08 22.84 -34.60
C ARG A 178 -44.31 24.00 -33.63
N LYS A 179 -44.13 23.78 -32.33
CA LYS A 179 -44.25 24.84 -31.31
C LYS A 179 -43.26 25.97 -31.55
N ALA A 180 -42.03 25.66 -31.96
CA ALA A 180 -41.03 26.66 -32.32
C ALA A 180 -41.47 27.52 -33.53
N GLN A 181 -42.10 26.90 -34.54
CA GLN A 181 -42.66 27.64 -35.68
C GLN A 181 -43.84 28.53 -35.28
N GLU A 182 -44.73 28.04 -34.42
CA GLU A 182 -45.87 28.81 -33.90
C GLU A 182 -45.39 30.01 -33.07
N LEU A 183 -44.41 29.81 -32.19
CA LEU A 183 -43.75 30.89 -31.45
C LEU A 183 -43.10 31.91 -32.39
N LYS A 184 -42.41 31.47 -33.45
CA LYS A 184 -41.83 32.38 -34.45
C LYS A 184 -42.89 33.21 -35.16
N LYS A 185 -44.05 32.62 -35.48
CA LYS A 185 -45.18 33.35 -36.08
C LYS A 185 -45.78 34.36 -35.10
N LEU A 186 -45.95 33.98 -33.85
CA LEU A 186 -46.48 34.87 -32.81
C LEU A 186 -45.51 36.01 -32.52
N GLY A 187 -44.21 35.73 -32.47
CA GLY A 187 -43.14 36.73 -32.32
C GLY A 187 -43.18 37.78 -33.44
N LYS A 188 -43.32 37.35 -34.71
CA LYS A 188 -43.48 38.29 -35.83
C LYS A 188 -44.73 39.17 -35.72
N LYS A 189 -45.85 38.62 -35.21
CA LYS A 189 -47.07 39.41 -34.98
C LYS A 189 -46.87 40.45 -33.89
N LEU A 190 -46.22 40.06 -32.79
CA LEU A 190 -45.89 40.97 -31.70
C LEU A 190 -44.96 42.09 -32.17
N GLU A 191 -43.92 41.76 -32.94
CA GLU A 191 -42.99 42.71 -33.54
C GLU A 191 -43.71 43.72 -34.45
N ALA A 192 -44.67 43.26 -35.26
CA ALA A 192 -45.48 44.14 -36.10
C ALA A 192 -46.32 45.12 -35.27
N VAL A 193 -47.00 44.65 -34.22
CA VAL A 193 -47.80 45.50 -33.31
C VAL A 193 -46.90 46.50 -32.59
N LEU A 194 -45.78 46.04 -32.02
CA LEU A 194 -44.81 46.90 -31.36
C LEU A 194 -44.29 47.99 -32.31
N GLY A 195 -43.96 47.63 -33.55
CA GLY A 195 -43.52 48.59 -34.56
C GLY A 195 -44.60 49.61 -34.96
N THR A 196 -45.89 49.24 -34.92
CA THR A 196 -46.98 50.22 -35.13
C THR A 196 -47.14 51.17 -33.96
N VAL A 197 -47.04 50.67 -32.73
CA VAL A 197 -47.10 51.50 -31.50
C VAL A 197 -45.91 52.44 -31.46
N GLU A 198 -44.71 51.95 -31.75
CA GLU A 198 -43.48 52.74 -31.83
C GLU A 198 -43.63 53.89 -32.83
N ARG A 199 -44.04 53.59 -34.09
CA ARG A 199 -44.28 54.62 -35.11
C ARG A 199 -45.38 55.60 -34.71
N GLY A 200 -46.45 55.14 -34.08
CA GLY A 200 -47.54 55.99 -33.58
C GLY A 200 -47.07 56.97 -32.51
N ILE A 201 -46.35 56.49 -31.50
CA ILE A 201 -45.79 57.32 -30.43
C ILE A 201 -44.79 58.34 -30.97
N PHE A 202 -43.93 57.94 -31.92
CA PHE A 202 -42.95 58.86 -32.52
C PHE A 202 -43.58 59.87 -33.49
N ALA A 203 -44.69 59.54 -34.14
CA ALA A 203 -45.41 60.48 -35.00
C ALA A 203 -46.15 61.55 -34.17
N ASP A 204 -46.82 61.13 -33.08
CA ASP A 204 -47.57 62.01 -32.18
C ASP A 204 -46.65 63.04 -31.50
N ARG A 205 -45.45 62.61 -31.09
CA ARG A 205 -44.44 63.50 -30.51
C ARG A 205 -43.87 64.53 -31.50
N LYS A 206 -43.90 64.23 -32.80
CA LYS A 206 -43.39 65.13 -33.86
C LYS A 206 -44.44 66.15 -34.34
N SER A 207 -45.72 65.93 -34.05
CA SER A 207 -46.79 66.89 -34.34
C SER A 207 -47.02 67.93 -33.23
N GLU A 208 -46.43 67.73 -32.05
CA GLU A 208 -46.49 68.68 -30.94
C GLU A 208 -45.30 69.67 -30.88
N GLU A 209 -44.30 69.52 -31.76
CA GLU A 209 -43.20 70.50 -32.00
C GLU A 209 -43.48 71.36 -33.24
#